data_AF-A0A8T6WBZ0-F1
#
_entry.id   AF-A0A8T6WBZ0-F1
#
_cell.length_a   1.000
_cell.length_b   1.000
_cell.length_c   1.000
_cell.angle_alpha   90.00
_cell.angle_beta   90.00
_cell.angle_gamma   90.00
#
_symmetry.space_group_name_H-M   'P 1'
#
loop_
_entity.id
_entity.type
_entity.pdbx_description
1 polymer ?
#
loop_
_entity_poly.entity_id
_entity_poly.type
_entity_poly.pdbx_seq_one_letter_code
_entity_poly.pdbx_strand_id
1 'polypeptide(L)'
;QPGDYCYQAYKGLNQKCPVCPVEKTFEDGKSHWSEESGPDKDGRLRHWVVKSCPIQNSEGEIVAVMEMCLDITHRKELEQKLIIS
;
A
#
# COMPACT_ATOMS: atom_id res chain seq x y z
N GLN A 1 12.74 3.71 9.98
CA GLN A 1 13.92 4.59 9.86
C GLN A 1 14.19 4.83 8.38
N PRO A 2 14.88 5.92 7.99
CA PRO A 2 15.29 6.11 6.60
C PRO A 2 16.09 4.88 6.12
N GLY A 3 15.74 4.35 4.96
CA GLY A 3 16.37 3.14 4.40
C GLY A 3 15.70 1.81 4.78
N ASP A 4 14.75 1.80 5.73
CA ASP A 4 13.99 0.60 6.05
C ASP A 4 13.06 0.19 4.91
N TYR A 5 12.84 -1.11 4.76
CA TYR A 5 11.84 -1.62 3.84
C TYR A 5 10.42 -1.37 4.35
N CYS A 6 9.49 -1.03 3.45
CA CYS A 6 8.09 -0.76 3.81
C CYS A 6 7.43 -1.94 4.55
N TYR A 7 7.75 -3.18 4.17
CA TYR A 7 7.19 -4.38 4.77
C TYR A 7 7.63 -4.58 6.23
N GLN A 8 8.83 -4.11 6.60
CA GLN A 8 9.30 -4.09 7.99
C GLN A 8 8.74 -2.88 8.74
N ALA A 9 8.89 -1.68 8.17
CA ALA A 9 8.59 -0.42 8.83
C ALA A 9 7.09 -0.23 9.13
N TYR A 10 6.21 -0.69 8.24
CA TYR A 10 4.76 -0.46 8.37
C TYR A 10 3.97 -1.72 8.64
N LYS A 11 4.42 -2.88 8.15
CA LYS A 11 3.62 -4.12 8.17
C LYS A 11 4.13 -5.16 9.16
N GLY A 12 5.29 -4.94 9.80
CA GLY A 12 5.90 -5.89 10.73
C GLY A 12 6.28 -7.23 10.09
N LEU A 13 6.43 -7.26 8.76
CA LEU A 13 6.82 -8.44 8.00
C LEU A 13 8.35 -8.50 7.88
N ASN A 14 8.88 -9.71 7.72
CA ASN A 14 10.31 -9.93 7.49
C ASN A 14 10.67 -10.08 6.01
N GLN A 15 9.67 -10.06 5.12
CA GLN A 15 9.82 -10.20 3.68
C GLN A 15 8.79 -9.34 2.95
N LYS A 16 9.01 -9.13 1.65
CA LYS A 16 8.06 -8.44 0.76
C LYS A 16 6.66 -9.07 0.86
N CYS A 17 5.64 -8.26 0.59
CA CYS A 17 4.26 -8.74 0.54
C CYS A 17 4.13 -9.83 -0.53
N PRO A 18 3.33 -10.88 -0.33
CA PRO A 18 3.11 -11.92 -1.34
C PRO A 18 2.62 -11.36 -2.68
N VAL A 19 1.84 -10.28 -2.63
CA VAL A 19 1.40 -9.50 -3.78
C VAL A 19 1.77 -8.05 -3.50
N CYS A 20 2.91 -7.60 -4.03
CA CYS A 20 3.43 -6.25 -3.80
C CYS A 20 3.11 -5.32 -4.97
N PRO A 21 2.28 -4.27 -4.81
CA PRO A 21 1.97 -3.34 -5.90
C PRO A 21 3.20 -2.55 -6.35
N VAL A 22 4.13 -2.23 -5.43
CA VAL A 22 5.39 -1.54 -5.73
C VAL A 22 6.30 -2.38 -6.61
N GLU A 23 6.50 -3.66 -6.28
CA GLU A 23 7.32 -4.57 -7.08
C GLU A 23 6.76 -4.71 -8.50
N LYS A 24 5.43 -4.92 -8.61
CA LYS A 24 4.75 -5.00 -9.90
C LYS A 24 4.90 -3.72 -10.74
N THR A 25 4.92 -2.56 -10.08
CA THR A 25 5.15 -1.26 -10.75
C THR A 25 6.56 -1.15 -11.31
N PHE A 26 7.56 -1.64 -10.58
CA PHE A 26 8.93 -1.72 -11.10
C PHE A 26 9.03 -2.69 -12.29
N GLU A 27 8.29 -3.80 -12.25
CA GLU A 27 8.32 -4.83 -13.30
C GLU A 27 7.70 -4.37 -14.62
N ASP A 28 6.53 -3.71 -14.59
CA ASP A 28 5.76 -3.41 -15.80
C ASP A 28 5.64 -1.90 -16.13
N GLY A 29 6.12 -1.02 -15.25
CA GLY A 29 6.04 0.43 -15.44
C GLY A 29 4.63 0.99 -15.43
N LYS A 30 3.65 0.27 -14.87
CA LYS A 30 2.26 0.72 -14.75
C LYS A 30 1.90 0.98 -13.29
N SER A 31 0.92 1.84 -13.09
CA SER A 31 0.37 2.05 -11.74
C SER A 31 -0.45 0.84 -11.30
N HIS A 32 -0.28 0.42 -10.05
CA HIS A 32 -1.05 -0.66 -9.45
C HIS A 32 -1.71 -0.18 -8.15
N TRP A 33 -2.68 -0.96 -7.68
CA TRP A 33 -3.33 -0.70 -6.40
C TRP A 33 -3.72 -2.00 -5.70
N SER A 34 -3.85 -1.94 -4.38
CA SER A 34 -4.40 -3.01 -3.56
C SER A 34 -5.23 -2.42 -2.41
N GLU A 35 -6.28 -3.12 -2.00
CA GLU A 35 -6.89 -2.90 -0.68
C GLU A 35 -6.24 -3.85 0.32
N GLU A 36 -5.86 -3.32 1.48
CA GLU A 36 -5.16 -4.05 2.52
C GLU A 36 -5.81 -3.77 3.88
N SER A 37 -5.56 -4.66 4.83
CA SER A 37 -6.06 -4.54 6.19
C SER A 37 -5.06 -5.12 7.17
N GLY A 38 -4.93 -4.49 8.33
CA GLY A 38 -4.02 -4.94 9.37
C GLY A 38 -4.05 -4.05 10.60
N PRO A 39 -3.35 -4.45 11.67
CA PRO A 39 -3.28 -3.66 12.90
C PRO A 39 -2.42 -2.40 12.68
N ASP A 40 -2.87 -1.27 13.23
CA ASP A 40 -2.02 -0.10 13.43
C ASP A 40 -1.09 -0.26 14.65
N LYS A 41 -0.35 0.79 14.99
CA LYS A 41 0.58 0.80 16.14
C LYS A 41 -0.10 0.56 17.48
N ASP A 42 -1.39 0.84 17.58
CA ASP A 42 -2.21 0.64 18.79
C ASP A 42 -2.96 -0.71 18.75
N GLY A 43 -2.70 -1.55 17.73
CA GLY A 43 -3.35 -2.84 17.55
C GLY A 43 -4.77 -2.76 16.98
N ARG A 44 -5.23 -1.60 16.51
CA ARG A 44 -6.57 -1.43 15.95
C ARG A 44 -6.58 -1.86 14.49
N LEU A 45 -7.61 -2.59 14.08
CA LEU A 45 -7.80 -2.94 12.68
C LEU A 45 -8.02 -1.68 11.84
N ARG A 46 -7.14 -1.46 10.87
CA ARG A 46 -7.27 -0.41 9.86
C ARG A 46 -7.39 -1.02 8.48
N HIS A 47 -8.01 -0.25 7.59
CA HIS A 47 -8.14 -0.57 6.19
C HIS A 47 -7.51 0.55 5.37
N TRP A 48 -6.72 0.19 4.37
CA TRP A 48 -6.11 1.18 3.48
C TRP A 48 -6.11 0.71 2.03
N VAL A 49 -6.15 1.66 1.11
CA VAL A 49 -5.84 1.46 -0.30
C VAL A 49 -4.39 1.87 -0.52
N VAL A 50 -3.56 0.94 -0.99
CA VAL A 50 -2.22 1.23 -1.48
C VAL A 50 -2.31 1.51 -2.98
N LYS A 51 -1.70 2.59 -3.44
CA LYS A 51 -1.51 2.89 -4.85
C LYS A 51 -0.03 3.13 -5.12
N SER A 52 0.52 2.45 -6.11
CA SER A 52 1.89 2.61 -6.56
C SER A 52 1.93 3.25 -7.95
N CYS A 53 2.85 4.19 -8.15
CA CYS A 53 3.03 4.88 -9.43
C CYS A 53 4.53 4.96 -9.78
N PRO A 54 4.93 4.66 -11.03
CA PRO A 54 6.32 4.79 -11.44
C PRO A 54 6.70 6.26 -11.59
N ILE A 55 7.94 6.58 -11.25
CA ILE A 55 8.59 7.86 -11.53
C ILE A 55 9.66 7.59 -12.57
N GLN A 56 9.51 8.21 -13.74
CA GLN A 56 10.40 8.00 -14.88
C GLN A 56 11.33 9.21 -15.09
N ASN A 57 12.55 8.96 -15.55
CA ASN A 57 13.44 10.02 -16.06
C ASN A 57 13.01 10.44 -17.48
N SER A 58 13.75 11.39 -18.08
CA SER A 58 13.49 11.88 -19.45
C SER A 58 13.67 10.81 -20.53
N GLU A 59 14.37 9.72 -20.23
CA GLU A 59 14.63 8.60 -21.14
C GLU A 59 13.57 7.50 -21.02
N GLY A 60 12.61 7.66 -20.11
CA GLY A 60 11.52 6.70 -19.86
C GLY A 60 11.88 5.59 -18.87
N GLU A 61 13.07 5.61 -18.28
CA GLU A 61 13.51 4.62 -17.30
C GLU A 61 12.88 4.88 -15.93
N ILE A 62 12.46 3.83 -15.24
CA ILE A 62 11.88 3.93 -13.89
C ILE A 62 13.01 4.15 -12.88
N VAL A 63 13.11 5.36 -12.34
CA VAL A 63 14.12 5.73 -11.33
C VAL A 63 13.63 5.57 -9.90
N ALA A 64 12.31 5.58 -9.70
CA ALA A 64 11.68 5.36 -8.40
C ALA A 64 10.22 4.90 -8.57
N VAL A 65 9.65 4.40 -7.48
CA VAL A 65 8.21 4.13 -7.37
C VAL A 65 7.69 4.88 -6.15
N MET A 66 6.64 5.68 -6.36
CA MET A 66 5.91 6.33 -5.29
C MET A 66 4.80 5.39 -4.81
N GLU A 67 4.78 5.09 -3.52
CA GLU A 67 3.67 4.40 -2.85
C GLU A 67 2.83 5.44 -2.09
N MET A 68 1.51 5.39 -2.26
CA MET A 68 0.55 6.20 -1.53
C MET A 68 -0.41 5.26 -0.79
N CYS A 69 -0.59 5.49 0.51
CA CYS A 69 -1.53 4.75 1.34
C CYS A 69 -2.67 5.67 1.77
N LEU A 70 -3.89 5.33 1.38
CA LEU A 70 -5.11 6.05 1.76
C LEU A 70 -5.88 5.24 2.80
N ASP A 71 -6.04 5.77 4.01
CA ASP A 71 -6.89 5.18 5.04
C ASP A 71 -8.37 5.22 4.58
N ILE A 72 -8.99 4.04 4.52
CA ILE A 72 -10.40 3.84 4.18
C ILE A 72 -11.19 3.19 5.32
N THR A 73 -10.63 3.19 6.55
CA THR A 73 -11.23 2.54 7.72
C THR A 73 -12.63 3.07 7.99
N HIS A 74 -12.78 4.40 8.05
CA HIS A 74 -14.08 5.03 8.30
C HIS A 74 -15.12 4.65 7.23
N ARG A 75 -14.71 4.58 5.96
CA ARG A 75 -15.59 4.16 4.86
C ARG A 75 -16.08 2.72 5.07
N LYS A 76 -15.17 1.78 5.37
CA LYS A 76 -15.52 0.37 5.61
C LYS A 76 -16.43 0.18 6.83
N GLU A 77 -16.20 0.93 7.90
CA GLU A 77 -17.06 0.91 9.09
C GLU A 77 -18.49 1.37 8.78
N LEU A 78 -18.65 2.40 7.93
CA LEU A 78 -19.97 2.87 7.49
C LEU A 78 -20.66 1.85 6.57
N GLU A 79 -19.93 1.26 5.63
CA GLU A 79 -20.44 0.19 4.75
C GLU A 79 -20.98 -0.99 5.55
N GLN A 80 -20.26 -1.44 6.59
CA GLN A 80 -20.72 -2.52 7.47
C GLN A 80 -22.00 -2.18 8.22
N LYS A 81 -22.13 -0.93 8.71
CA LYS A 81 -23.35 -0.48 9.39
C LYS A 81 -24.57 -0.45 8.48
N LEU A 82 -24.38 -0.12 7.20
CA LEU A 82 -25.45 -0.14 6.19
C LEU A 82 -25.88 -1.57 5.81
N ILE A 83 -24.95 -2.53 5.82
CA ILE A 83 -25.24 -3.94 5.51
C ILE A 83 -26.03 -4.62 6.64
N ILE A 84 -25.83 -4.18 7.89
CA ILE A 84 -26.48 -4.75 9.08
C ILE A 84 -27.84 -4.08 9.37
N SER A 85 -28.15 -2.97 8.69
CA SER A 85 -29.48 -2.32 8.74
C SER A 85 -30.48 -3.00 7.82
#